data_AF-A0AAV6CJU2-F1
#
_entry.id   AF-A0AAV6CJU2-F1
#
_cell.length_a   1.000
_cell.length_b   1.000
_cell.length_c   1.000
_cell.angle_alpha   90.00
_cell.angle_beta   90.00
_cell.angle_gamma   90.00
#
_symmetry.space_group_name_H-M   'P 1'
#
loop_
_entity.id
_entity.type
_entity.pdbx_description
1 polymer ?
#
loop_
_entity_poly.entity_id
_entity_poly.type
_entity_poly.pdbx_seq_one_letter_code
_entity_poly.pdbx_strand_id
1 'polypeptide(L)'
;MKRATHLPLFIFREIPVVWRTLLLLLLAVQPLRSQVVITNADPAEVLSAIRAGGHIRLGFVGSVGFSNAIPISTDVTIEGLDRASNILSGSSVTRLFVVEPTGILRLRNVSLVSGRVTPTTITNGIIQSYAGAGIYNDRGTVEAYNSSFSTHSVVGPAAQAGADNATFDGQNGEDAIDVYGAAIYNNSGSIFLSNCIVHRNDLSAGNGGKGGNGGNFGNGRNGGRGGRGGSAYGSGLYSLGGSVTLSGVYFATNTAIGATGGQGGTGGGVLGRHGSTGETGHGGGAVSQSGGALMVEGSVFEGNRAVGGNGATGLAGQQSFEGQNGQSGGTGVGAGIYALTDLTIQNSIFVRNSSVGGVGGAGGAGGPTSFGSDGGDGGVGGPAFGGGVLVGGGFRATILNSTFHDNILTPGLGGAGGAGSGFTGRRGSDGPLGEAAGAALYSPGLSDVANSIFAFSRGGGNLAGNINDLGGNLSTDRSYDLHGPNSAYPIDPRLLPLRFITSRFAPIMGLRADSPALGRALPQYAPALDIRGLPRGAGAASGAYQLPAQPVLRISRIASTNTNVVRLIVPITSPETRVESTTNIVNPFAWTLRTNVVQQTGTSLVLDVPATNRMEFFRVIVP
;
A
#
# COMPACT_ATOMS: atom_id res chain seq x y z
N MET A 1 22.80 -2.18 -45.73
CA MET A 1 23.84 -1.14 -45.91
C MET A 1 23.25 0.19 -45.43
N LYS A 2 23.71 0.70 -44.27
CA LYS A 2 23.45 2.03 -43.63
C LYS A 2 21.98 2.39 -43.31
N ARG A 3 21.58 2.91 -42.15
CA ARG A 3 22.27 3.34 -40.91
C ARG A 3 21.21 3.45 -39.82
N ALA A 4 21.55 3.00 -38.61
CA ALA A 4 20.80 3.22 -37.39
C ALA A 4 20.87 4.70 -36.95
N THR A 5 19.77 5.20 -36.39
CA THR A 5 19.77 6.36 -35.49
C THR A 5 19.22 5.91 -34.15
N HIS A 6 20.15 5.61 -33.24
CA HIS A 6 19.91 5.50 -31.81
C HIS A 6 19.49 6.87 -31.26
N LEU A 7 18.33 6.92 -30.62
CA LEU A 7 17.97 8.00 -29.69
C LEU A 7 18.62 7.70 -28.33
N PRO A 8 19.18 8.70 -27.62
CA PRO A 8 19.90 8.45 -26.38
C PRO A 8 18.93 8.18 -25.24
N LEU A 9 19.20 7.08 -24.54
CA LEU A 9 18.71 6.74 -23.22
C LEU A 9 19.19 7.84 -22.25
N PHE A 10 18.27 8.64 -21.69
CA PHE A 10 18.60 9.57 -20.60
C PHE A 10 18.92 8.75 -19.35
N ILE A 11 20.20 8.50 -19.12
CA ILE A 11 20.74 7.95 -17.89
C ILE A 11 20.65 9.07 -16.84
N PHE A 12 19.75 8.93 -15.87
CA PHE A 12 19.82 9.73 -14.65
C PHE A 12 21.07 9.33 -13.89
N ARG A 13 22.14 10.10 -14.09
CA ARG A 13 23.25 10.20 -13.14
C ARG A 13 22.67 10.70 -11.81
N GLU A 14 23.11 10.04 -10.74
CA GLU A 14 22.85 10.33 -9.34
C GLU A 14 22.33 11.75 -9.04
N ILE A 15 21.21 11.84 -8.32
CA ILE A 15 20.85 13.08 -7.62
C ILE A 15 22.04 13.40 -6.70
N PRO A 16 22.78 14.51 -6.92
CA PRO A 16 24.01 14.75 -6.18
C PRO A 16 23.74 14.83 -4.68
N VAL A 17 24.67 14.28 -3.89
CA VAL A 17 24.74 14.41 -2.42
C VAL A 17 24.55 15.86 -1.94
N VAL A 18 24.82 16.85 -2.80
CA VAL A 18 24.56 18.28 -2.60
C VAL A 18 23.10 18.59 -2.22
N TRP A 19 22.10 17.84 -2.74
CA TRP A 19 20.70 18.04 -2.33
C TRP A 19 20.38 17.42 -0.96
N ARG A 20 21.07 16.34 -0.56
CA ARG A 20 20.97 15.78 0.80
C ARG A 20 21.62 16.71 1.83
N THR A 21 22.72 17.37 1.51
CA THR A 21 23.35 18.37 2.39
C THR A 21 22.62 19.72 2.39
N LEU A 22 21.99 20.14 1.28
CA LEU A 22 21.14 21.35 1.28
C LEU A 22 19.87 21.15 2.13
N LEU A 23 19.26 19.96 2.10
CA LEU A 23 18.09 19.63 2.93
C LEU A 23 18.46 19.55 4.43
N LEU A 24 19.67 19.09 4.75
CA LEU A 24 20.21 19.09 6.12
C LEU A 24 20.64 20.48 6.62
N LEU A 25 21.11 21.39 5.74
CA LEU A 25 21.41 22.78 6.12
C LEU A 25 20.15 23.67 6.24
N LEU A 26 19.09 23.39 5.48
CA LEU A 26 17.78 24.07 5.63
C LEU A 26 17.02 23.66 6.91
N LEU A 27 17.44 22.56 7.56
CA LEU A 27 16.93 22.16 8.88
C LEU A 27 17.61 22.92 10.04
N ALA A 28 18.71 23.65 9.81
CA ALA A 28 19.53 24.27 10.86
C ALA A 28 19.31 25.77 11.06
N VAL A 29 18.46 26.43 10.25
CA VAL A 29 18.10 27.83 10.44
C VAL A 29 16.58 27.95 10.56
N GLN A 30 16.05 27.53 11.72
CA GLN A 30 14.70 27.94 12.12
C GLN A 30 14.79 29.38 12.62
N PRO A 31 14.00 30.34 12.11
CA PRO A 31 13.81 31.60 12.83
C PRO A 31 13.31 31.27 14.24
N LEU A 32 13.83 31.96 15.27
CA LEU A 32 13.35 31.87 16.64
C LEU A 32 11.83 32.16 16.65
N ARG A 33 11.01 31.11 16.57
CA ARG A 33 9.56 31.19 16.76
C ARG A 33 9.27 30.88 18.21
N SER A 34 8.35 31.64 18.81
CA SER A 34 7.88 31.37 20.18
C SER A 34 7.39 29.93 20.27
N GLN A 35 8.01 29.14 21.14
CA GLN A 35 7.61 27.77 21.41
C GLN A 35 6.52 27.76 22.47
N VAL A 36 5.36 27.19 22.15
CA VAL A 36 4.28 26.97 23.11
C VAL A 36 4.42 25.55 23.65
N VAL A 37 4.51 25.40 24.97
CA VAL A 37 4.59 24.08 25.63
C VAL A 37 3.26 23.81 26.33
N ILE A 38 2.59 22.75 25.94
CA ILE A 38 1.32 22.31 26.51
C ILE A 38 1.61 21.20 27.52
N THR A 39 1.22 21.40 28.78
CA THR A 39 1.59 20.46 29.86
C THR A 39 0.46 19.53 30.29
N ASN A 40 -0.77 19.80 29.84
CA ASN A 40 -1.95 18.98 30.13
C ASN A 40 -2.62 18.52 28.84
N ALA A 41 -3.29 17.36 28.89
CA ALA A 41 -4.04 16.81 27.76
C ALA A 41 -5.43 17.48 27.61
N ASP A 42 -5.49 18.81 27.62
CA ASP A 42 -6.72 19.58 27.44
C ASP A 42 -6.96 19.90 25.95
N PRO A 43 -8.07 19.43 25.34
CA PRO A 43 -8.42 19.75 23.96
C PRO A 43 -8.50 21.25 23.67
N ALA A 44 -8.96 22.07 24.61
CA ALA A 44 -9.11 23.51 24.41
C ALA A 44 -7.75 24.22 24.32
N GLU A 45 -6.79 23.81 25.15
CA GLU A 45 -5.42 24.34 25.16
C GLU A 45 -4.70 23.98 23.85
N VAL A 46 -4.78 22.71 23.43
CA VAL A 46 -4.18 22.23 22.17
C VAL A 46 -4.79 22.94 20.96
N LEU A 47 -6.12 23.07 20.91
CA LEU A 47 -6.79 23.75 19.80
C LEU A 47 -6.41 25.23 19.72
N SER A 48 -6.28 25.90 20.87
CA SER A 48 -5.91 27.31 20.92
C SER A 48 -4.49 27.53 20.43
N ALA A 49 -3.56 26.66 20.83
CA ALA A 49 -2.18 26.69 20.34
C ALA A 49 -2.10 26.43 18.83
N ILE A 50 -2.83 25.44 18.30
CA ILE A 50 -2.85 25.16 16.86
C ILE A 50 -3.36 26.36 16.06
N ARG A 51 -4.43 27.01 16.53
CA ARG A 51 -4.99 28.21 15.87
C ARG A 51 -4.04 29.41 15.89
N ALA A 52 -3.18 29.51 16.91
CA ALA A 52 -2.18 30.57 16.98
C ALA A 52 -1.01 30.35 15.99
N GLY A 53 -0.80 29.12 15.53
CA GLY A 53 0.31 28.77 14.65
C GLY A 53 1.64 28.60 15.38
N GLY A 54 2.71 28.41 14.61
CA GLY A 54 4.07 28.32 15.15
C GLY A 54 4.44 26.92 15.63
N HIS A 55 5.33 26.84 16.62
CA HIS A 55 5.89 25.57 17.11
C HIS A 55 5.29 25.19 18.47
N ILE A 56 4.56 24.08 18.49
CA ILE A 56 3.80 23.58 19.64
C ILE A 56 4.45 22.29 20.12
N ARG A 57 4.86 22.26 21.38
CA ARG A 57 5.41 21.07 22.03
C ARG A 57 4.41 20.50 23.01
N LEU A 58 4.05 19.23 22.82
CA LEU A 58 3.19 18.48 23.74
C LEU A 58 4.07 17.89 24.84
N GLY A 59 4.04 18.50 26.03
CA GLY A 59 4.81 18.10 27.20
C GLY A 59 4.08 17.12 28.13
N PHE A 60 2.89 16.65 27.74
CA PHE A 60 2.12 15.65 28.48
C PHE A 60 2.27 14.24 27.88
N VAL A 61 1.82 13.22 28.62
CA VAL A 61 1.60 11.86 28.10
C VAL A 61 0.10 11.59 28.14
N GLY A 62 -0.48 11.16 27.02
CA GLY A 62 -1.89 10.82 26.92
C GLY A 62 -2.51 11.12 25.56
N SER A 63 -3.84 11.03 25.53
CA SER A 63 -4.64 11.29 24.34
C SER A 63 -5.51 12.53 24.51
N VAL A 64 -5.57 13.34 23.46
CA VAL A 64 -6.48 14.48 23.33
C VAL A 64 -7.52 14.15 22.26
N GLY A 65 -8.79 14.14 22.66
CA GLY A 65 -9.92 13.88 21.77
C GLY A 65 -10.53 15.18 21.25
N PHE A 66 -10.79 15.23 19.94
CA PHE A 66 -11.48 16.33 19.29
C PHE A 66 -12.86 15.89 18.79
N SER A 67 -13.82 16.83 18.83
CA SER A 67 -15.19 16.63 18.34
C SER A 67 -15.45 17.29 16.99
N ASN A 68 -14.58 18.20 16.55
CA ASN A 68 -14.68 18.95 15.30
C ASN A 68 -13.33 18.95 14.57
N ALA A 69 -13.38 19.12 13.25
CA ALA A 69 -12.18 19.26 12.44
C ALA A 69 -11.42 20.56 12.73
N ILE A 70 -10.10 20.49 12.65
CA ILE A 70 -9.18 21.60 12.94
C ILE A 70 -8.63 22.13 11.61
N PRO A 71 -8.94 23.39 11.23
CA PRO A 71 -8.35 24.00 10.04
C PRO A 71 -6.90 24.41 10.32
N ILE A 72 -6.02 24.18 9.34
CA ILE A 72 -4.63 24.61 9.31
C ILE A 72 -4.50 25.62 8.17
N SER A 73 -4.62 26.90 8.49
CA SER A 73 -4.50 28.03 7.56
C SER A 73 -3.13 28.71 7.61
N THR A 74 -2.36 28.43 8.67
CA THR A 74 -1.01 28.94 8.92
C THR A 74 0.01 27.81 9.05
N ASP A 75 1.29 28.16 9.20
CA ASP A 75 2.35 27.19 9.50
C ASP A 75 2.26 26.73 10.96
N VAL A 76 2.02 25.44 11.15
CA VAL A 76 1.90 24.78 12.45
C VAL A 76 2.87 23.60 12.50
N THR A 77 3.72 23.57 13.52
CA THR A 77 4.49 22.37 13.88
C THR A 77 4.00 21.83 15.22
N ILE A 78 3.59 20.58 15.23
CA ILE A 78 3.21 19.85 16.44
C ILE A 78 4.28 18.80 16.72
N GLU A 79 4.97 18.96 17.85
CA GLU A 79 6.03 18.07 18.32
C GLU A 79 5.61 17.38 19.62
N GLY A 80 5.55 16.05 19.59
CA GLY A 80 5.39 15.22 20.78
C GLY A 80 6.72 14.78 21.39
N LEU A 81 6.64 14.21 22.60
CA LEU A 81 7.75 13.52 23.25
C LEU A 81 8.18 12.30 22.44
N ASP A 82 7.19 11.46 22.13
CA ASP A 82 7.28 10.31 21.26
C ASP A 82 5.87 9.98 20.73
N ARG A 83 5.81 9.26 19.61
CA ARG A 83 4.54 8.95 18.95
C ARG A 83 3.60 8.08 19.78
N ALA A 84 4.08 7.29 20.74
CA ALA A 84 3.23 6.46 21.58
C ALA A 84 2.64 7.27 22.75
N SER A 85 3.36 8.29 23.21
CA SER A 85 2.98 9.12 24.35
C SER A 85 2.02 10.24 23.99
N ASN A 86 2.06 10.77 22.77
CA ASN A 86 1.21 11.89 22.34
C ASN A 86 0.24 11.50 21.23
N ILE A 87 -1.04 11.35 21.60
CA ILE A 87 -2.11 10.90 20.70
C ILE A 87 -3.12 12.03 20.48
N LEU A 88 -3.30 12.43 19.23
CA LEU A 88 -4.38 13.33 18.81
C LEU A 88 -5.47 12.48 18.15
N SER A 89 -6.65 12.47 18.75
CA SER A 89 -7.73 11.56 18.38
C SER A 89 -8.95 12.30 17.84
N GLY A 90 -9.49 11.83 16.72
CA GLY A 90 -10.80 12.29 16.23
C GLY A 90 -11.97 11.67 16.99
N SER A 91 -11.68 10.88 18.03
CA SER A 91 -12.63 10.15 18.90
C SER A 91 -13.68 9.34 18.14
N SER A 92 -13.38 8.94 16.90
CA SER A 92 -14.33 8.33 15.95
C SER A 92 -15.59 9.16 15.70
N VAL A 93 -15.54 10.49 15.83
CA VAL A 93 -16.68 11.38 15.59
C VAL A 93 -16.40 12.51 14.61
N THR A 94 -15.14 12.74 14.24
CA THR A 94 -14.77 13.80 13.30
C THR A 94 -13.51 13.48 12.50
N ARG A 95 -13.35 14.19 11.38
CA ARG A 95 -12.04 14.42 10.76
C ARG A 95 -11.13 15.19 11.73
N LEU A 96 -9.84 14.88 11.76
CA LEU A 96 -8.87 15.61 12.60
C LEU A 96 -8.44 16.94 11.98
N PHE A 97 -7.77 16.93 10.83
CA PHE A 97 -7.19 18.13 10.23
C PHE A 97 -7.70 18.40 8.82
N VAL A 98 -7.86 19.70 8.52
CA VAL A 98 -8.05 20.24 7.17
C VAL A 98 -6.92 21.21 6.90
N VAL A 99 -6.02 20.90 5.98
CA VAL A 99 -4.91 21.78 5.58
C VAL A 99 -5.34 22.58 4.37
N GLU A 100 -5.42 23.89 4.53
CA GLU A 100 -5.88 24.83 3.49
C GLU A 100 -4.75 25.14 2.49
N PRO A 101 -5.02 25.79 1.34
CA PRO A 101 -4.02 25.98 0.28
C PRO A 101 -2.70 26.63 0.69
N THR A 102 -2.71 27.50 1.70
CA THR A 102 -1.49 28.13 2.26
C THR A 102 -1.04 27.50 3.59
N GLY A 103 -1.79 26.52 4.08
CA GLY A 103 -1.52 25.82 5.33
C GLY A 103 -0.29 24.92 5.23
N ILE A 104 0.50 24.89 6.30
CA ILE A 104 1.61 23.96 6.44
C ILE A 104 1.45 23.24 7.77
N LEU A 105 1.23 21.93 7.71
CA LEU A 105 1.15 21.07 8.90
C LEU A 105 2.42 20.22 9.00
N ARG A 106 3.17 20.41 10.08
CA ARG A 106 4.32 19.56 10.43
C ARG A 106 4.01 18.74 11.66
N LEU A 107 4.12 17.42 11.54
CA LEU A 107 3.93 16.47 12.62
C LEU A 107 5.26 15.80 12.97
N ARG A 108 5.65 15.84 14.24
CA ARG A 108 6.87 15.20 14.72
C ARG A 108 6.56 14.42 15.98
N ASN A 109 6.87 13.12 15.99
CA ASN A 109 6.71 12.29 17.18
C ASN A 109 5.29 12.28 17.76
N VAL A 110 4.26 12.28 16.90
CA VAL A 110 2.85 12.26 17.33
C VAL A 110 2.08 11.17 16.61
N SER A 111 0.98 10.72 17.23
CA SER A 111 0.04 9.79 16.60
C SER A 111 -1.29 10.46 16.34
N LEU A 112 -1.75 10.37 15.10
CA LEU A 112 -3.13 10.68 14.72
C LEU A 112 -3.93 9.39 14.71
N VAL A 113 -5.06 9.39 15.42
CA VAL A 113 -5.83 8.17 15.66
C VAL A 113 -7.32 8.44 15.50
N SER A 114 -8.07 7.44 15.01
CA SER A 114 -9.53 7.39 15.12
C SER A 114 -10.26 8.61 14.54
N GLY A 115 -9.75 9.17 13.44
CA GLY A 115 -10.51 10.11 12.62
C GLY A 115 -11.65 9.40 11.90
N ARG A 116 -12.82 10.04 11.78
CA ARG A 116 -14.00 9.42 11.16
C ARG A 116 -14.78 10.36 10.24
N VAL A 117 -15.04 9.92 9.01
CA VAL A 117 -15.95 10.59 8.07
C VAL A 117 -17.02 9.62 7.60
N THR A 118 -18.27 9.93 7.90
CA THR A 118 -19.47 9.14 7.56
C THR A 118 -20.62 10.11 7.30
N PRO A 119 -21.76 9.66 6.76
CA PRO A 119 -22.89 10.57 6.51
C PRO A 119 -23.37 11.32 7.77
N THR A 120 -23.18 10.72 8.96
CA THR A 120 -23.54 11.33 10.24
C THR A 120 -22.44 12.19 10.86
N THR A 121 -21.16 11.97 10.51
CA THR A 121 -20.03 12.73 11.08
C THR A 121 -19.49 13.78 10.13
N ILE A 122 -19.85 13.75 8.85
CA ILE A 122 -19.37 14.72 7.85
C ILE A 122 -19.83 16.15 8.17
N THR A 123 -20.94 16.29 8.89
CA THR A 123 -21.46 17.57 9.40
C THR A 123 -20.60 18.18 10.51
N ASN A 124 -19.77 17.37 11.19
CA ASN A 124 -18.81 17.84 12.20
C ASN A 124 -17.50 18.35 11.54
N GLY A 125 -17.39 18.20 10.22
CA GLY A 125 -16.24 18.64 9.43
C GLY A 125 -16.50 19.96 8.71
N ILE A 126 -15.41 20.64 8.36
CA ILE A 126 -15.43 21.89 7.58
C ILE A 126 -15.72 21.61 6.09
N ILE A 127 -15.40 20.40 5.63
CA ILE A 127 -15.52 19.97 4.23
C ILE A 127 -16.46 18.76 4.15
N GLN A 128 -17.45 18.85 3.26
CA GLN A 128 -18.41 17.79 2.94
C GLN A 128 -17.88 16.84 1.85
N SER A 129 -16.67 16.31 2.07
CA SER A 129 -16.07 15.27 1.24
C SER A 129 -15.88 13.99 2.04
N TYR A 130 -16.16 12.83 1.44
CA TYR A 130 -15.91 11.52 2.03
C TYR A 130 -14.45 11.11 1.82
N ALA A 131 -13.55 11.88 2.43
CA ALA A 131 -12.12 11.65 2.32
C ALA A 131 -11.33 12.19 3.52
N GLY A 132 -10.11 11.69 3.73
CA GLY A 132 -9.15 12.31 4.65
C GLY A 132 -9.65 12.38 6.08
N ALA A 133 -9.99 11.26 6.71
CA ALA A 133 -10.50 11.27 8.08
C ALA A 133 -9.41 11.61 9.11
N GLY A 134 -8.15 11.27 8.86
CA GLY A 134 -7.02 11.85 9.57
C GLY A 134 -6.74 13.27 9.07
N ILE A 135 -6.26 13.38 7.83
CA ILE A 135 -5.90 14.66 7.21
C ILE A 135 -6.58 14.79 5.86
N TYR A 136 -7.25 15.93 5.63
CA TYR A 136 -7.64 16.40 4.31
C TYR A 136 -6.73 17.56 3.92
N ASN A 137 -5.84 17.36 2.95
CA ASN A 137 -4.95 18.41 2.45
C ASN A 137 -5.50 18.98 1.14
N ASP A 138 -5.92 20.25 1.14
CA ASP A 138 -6.39 20.96 -0.04
C ASP A 138 -5.32 21.93 -0.55
N ARG A 139 -4.44 21.45 -1.44
CA ARG A 139 -3.32 22.20 -2.03
C ARG A 139 -2.24 22.70 -1.04
N GLY A 140 -2.38 22.45 0.25
CA GLY A 140 -1.40 22.79 1.27
C GLY A 140 -0.23 21.81 1.36
N THR A 141 0.53 21.91 2.45
CA THR A 141 1.72 21.06 2.71
C THR A 141 1.56 20.25 4.00
N VAL A 142 1.81 18.94 3.92
CA VAL A 142 1.89 18.05 5.08
C VAL A 142 3.26 17.40 5.13
N GLU A 143 3.98 17.64 6.23
CA GLU A 143 5.24 16.96 6.52
C GLU A 143 5.09 16.18 7.82
N ALA A 144 5.35 14.87 7.80
CA ALA A 144 5.32 14.05 9.01
C ALA A 144 6.63 13.29 9.19
N TYR A 145 7.17 13.36 10.40
CA TYR A 145 8.41 12.70 10.81
C TYR A 145 8.14 11.86 12.05
N ASN A 146 8.54 10.59 12.02
CA ASN A 146 8.40 9.66 13.16
C ASN A 146 7.01 9.70 13.80
N SER A 147 5.96 9.76 12.97
CA SER A 147 4.57 9.91 13.39
C SER A 147 3.74 8.70 12.97
N SER A 148 2.56 8.53 13.55
CA SER A 148 1.65 7.44 13.16
C SER A 148 0.26 7.93 12.77
N PHE A 149 -0.37 7.21 11.84
CA PHE A 149 -1.73 7.46 11.34
C PHE A 149 -2.48 6.14 11.37
N SER A 150 -3.45 6.03 12.28
CA SER A 150 -4.08 4.73 12.50
C SER A 150 -5.55 4.77 12.86
N THR A 151 -6.26 3.69 12.50
CA THR A 151 -7.69 3.51 12.81
C THR A 151 -8.60 4.61 12.26
N HIS A 152 -8.15 5.32 11.22
CA HIS A 152 -8.99 6.28 10.53
C HIS A 152 -10.00 5.54 9.64
N SER A 153 -11.23 6.02 9.61
CA SER A 153 -12.31 5.39 8.85
C SER A 153 -13.09 6.40 8.03
N VAL A 154 -13.34 6.07 6.77
CA VAL A 154 -14.24 6.80 5.89
C VAL A 154 -15.27 5.83 5.33
N VAL A 155 -16.55 6.14 5.54
CA VAL A 155 -17.69 5.35 5.03
C VAL A 155 -18.57 6.23 4.17
N GLY A 156 -18.79 5.83 2.91
CA GLY A 156 -19.69 6.51 1.98
C GLY A 156 -21.17 6.21 2.27
N PRO A 157 -22.10 7.14 1.97
CA PRO A 157 -23.53 6.90 2.10
C PRO A 157 -23.99 5.92 1.03
N ALA A 158 -24.94 5.05 1.39
CA ALA A 158 -25.76 4.41 0.36
C ALA A 158 -26.52 5.48 -0.42
N ALA A 159 -26.58 5.34 -1.74
CA ALA A 159 -27.29 6.27 -2.59
C ALA A 159 -28.81 6.06 -2.54
N GLN A 160 -29.56 7.11 -2.85
CA GLN A 160 -31.02 7.07 -2.76
C GLN A 160 -31.62 6.17 -3.84
N ALA A 161 -32.66 5.43 -3.46
CA ALA A 161 -33.45 4.69 -4.43
C ALA A 161 -34.27 5.65 -5.29
N GLY A 162 -34.44 5.31 -6.55
CA GLY A 162 -35.35 6.01 -7.44
C GLY A 162 -36.80 5.82 -7.00
N ALA A 163 -37.62 6.84 -7.15
CA ALA A 163 -39.03 6.75 -6.83
C ALA A 163 -39.77 5.78 -7.78
N ASP A 164 -40.61 4.94 -7.18
CA ASP A 164 -41.62 4.18 -7.90
C ASP A 164 -42.63 5.16 -8.53
N ASN A 165 -43.17 4.77 -9.68
CA ASN A 165 -44.18 5.58 -10.35
C ASN A 165 -45.38 4.73 -10.76
N ALA A 166 -46.61 5.18 -10.47
CA ALA A 166 -47.81 4.42 -10.78
C ALA A 166 -48.24 4.51 -12.26
N THR A 167 -47.88 5.61 -12.94
CA THR A 167 -48.35 5.92 -14.30
C THR A 167 -47.22 6.13 -15.31
N PHE A 168 -46.01 6.43 -14.84
CA PHE A 168 -44.82 6.67 -15.64
C PHE A 168 -43.74 5.61 -15.38
N ASP A 169 -42.61 5.78 -16.06
CA ASP A 169 -41.42 4.97 -15.79
C ASP A 169 -40.92 5.25 -14.37
N GLY A 170 -40.34 4.22 -13.74
CA GLY A 170 -39.68 4.35 -12.47
C GLY A 170 -38.43 5.21 -12.60
N GLN A 171 -38.13 5.99 -11.56
CA GLN A 171 -36.94 6.84 -11.58
C GLN A 171 -35.67 6.00 -11.38
N ASN A 172 -34.55 6.45 -11.93
CA ASN A 172 -33.27 5.79 -11.68
C ASN A 172 -32.87 5.95 -10.21
N GLY A 173 -32.22 4.95 -9.65
CA GLY A 173 -31.49 5.08 -8.40
C GLY A 173 -30.27 5.96 -8.59
N GLU A 174 -29.88 6.66 -7.54
CA GLU A 174 -28.71 7.54 -7.57
C GLU A 174 -27.42 6.73 -7.51
N ASP A 175 -26.36 7.28 -8.10
CA ASP A 175 -25.01 6.75 -7.95
C ASP A 175 -24.48 7.04 -6.54
N ALA A 176 -23.77 6.08 -5.97
CA ALA A 176 -23.05 6.30 -4.74
C ALA A 176 -21.73 7.05 -4.95
N ILE A 177 -21.28 7.66 -3.86
CA ILE A 177 -20.09 8.50 -3.86
C ILE A 177 -18.86 7.63 -3.58
N ASP A 178 -17.78 7.90 -4.31
CA ASP A 178 -16.46 7.31 -4.06
C ASP A 178 -15.84 7.85 -2.77
N VAL A 179 -15.01 7.03 -2.12
CA VAL A 179 -14.30 7.40 -0.88
C VAL A 179 -12.79 7.31 -1.06
N TYR A 180 -12.06 8.23 -0.40
CA TYR A 180 -10.63 8.40 -0.65
C TYR A 180 -9.83 8.61 0.64
N GLY A 181 -8.63 8.02 0.75
CA GLY A 181 -7.63 8.52 1.70
C GLY A 181 -8.04 8.49 3.17
N ALA A 182 -8.36 7.34 3.79
CA ALA A 182 -8.89 7.36 5.15
C ALA A 182 -7.92 8.01 6.16
N ALA A 183 -6.64 7.66 6.12
CA ALA A 183 -5.64 8.36 6.91
C ALA A 183 -5.34 9.75 6.33
N ILE A 184 -4.96 9.83 5.06
CA ILE A 184 -4.59 11.08 4.38
C ILE A 184 -5.24 11.15 3.01
N TYR A 185 -5.93 12.25 2.73
CA TYR A 185 -6.34 12.65 1.39
C TYR A 185 -5.58 13.90 0.98
N ASN A 186 -4.97 13.89 -0.21
CA ASN A 186 -4.24 15.02 -0.78
C ASN A 186 -4.87 15.46 -2.09
N ASN A 187 -5.33 16.71 -2.16
CA ASN A 187 -5.84 17.34 -3.35
C ASN A 187 -4.82 18.33 -3.90
N SER A 188 -3.95 17.86 -4.78
CA SER A 188 -2.94 18.66 -5.48
C SER A 188 -1.95 19.41 -4.58
N GLY A 189 -1.84 19.04 -3.29
CA GLY A 189 -0.83 19.56 -2.36
C GLY A 189 0.45 18.72 -2.33
N SER A 190 1.29 18.97 -1.32
CA SER A 190 2.52 18.20 -1.10
C SER A 190 2.44 17.37 0.17
N ILE A 191 2.81 16.09 0.06
CA ILE A 191 2.92 15.16 1.19
C ILE A 191 4.35 14.63 1.28
N PHE A 192 4.97 14.81 2.44
CA PHE A 192 6.25 14.20 2.80
C PHE A 192 6.08 13.38 4.08
N LEU A 193 6.24 12.06 3.99
CA LEU A 193 6.22 11.17 5.16
C LEU A 193 7.60 10.54 5.31
N SER A 194 8.21 10.73 6.48
CA SER A 194 9.50 10.11 6.83
C SER A 194 9.39 9.32 8.13
N ASN A 195 9.81 8.05 8.10
CA ASN A 195 9.83 7.15 9.25
C ASN A 195 8.46 7.06 9.96
N CYS A 196 7.38 7.15 9.18
CA CYS A 196 6.02 7.12 9.70
C CYS A 196 5.41 5.71 9.64
N ILE A 197 4.36 5.48 10.42
CA ILE A 197 3.54 4.26 10.32
C ILE A 197 2.11 4.65 9.94
N VAL A 198 1.58 4.02 8.90
CA VAL A 198 0.19 4.20 8.44
C VAL A 198 -0.50 2.84 8.48
N HIS A 199 -1.34 2.60 9.48
CA HIS A 199 -1.88 1.25 9.69
C HIS A 199 -3.33 1.19 10.14
N ARG A 200 -4.01 0.09 9.77
CA ARG A 200 -5.40 -0.19 10.15
C ARG A 200 -6.37 0.93 9.79
N ASN A 201 -6.16 1.59 8.65
CA ASN A 201 -7.09 2.58 8.11
C ASN A 201 -8.08 1.89 7.16
N ASP A 202 -9.33 2.33 7.20
CA ASP A 202 -10.44 1.65 6.55
C ASP A 202 -11.24 2.59 5.64
N LEU A 203 -11.45 2.17 4.40
CA LEU A 203 -12.35 2.79 3.44
C LEU A 203 -13.45 1.82 3.05
N SER A 204 -14.70 2.26 3.19
CA SER A 204 -15.86 1.53 2.69
C SER A 204 -16.74 2.47 1.88
N ALA A 205 -16.89 2.19 0.60
CA ALA A 205 -17.77 2.98 -0.25
C ALA A 205 -19.25 2.61 -0.05
N GLY A 206 -20.15 3.51 -0.47
CA GLY A 206 -21.60 3.30 -0.35
C GLY A 206 -22.19 2.53 -1.53
N ASN A 207 -23.26 1.77 -1.30
CA ASN A 207 -23.96 1.03 -2.35
C ASN A 207 -24.78 1.97 -3.25
N GLY A 208 -24.87 1.63 -4.54
CA GLY A 208 -25.71 2.36 -5.49
C GLY A 208 -27.21 2.23 -5.18
N GLY A 209 -27.97 3.26 -5.52
CA GLY A 209 -29.40 3.32 -5.27
C GLY A 209 -30.17 2.33 -6.12
N LYS A 210 -31.22 1.70 -5.57
CA LYS A 210 -32.10 0.85 -6.37
C LYS A 210 -32.92 1.70 -7.35
N GLY A 211 -33.13 1.25 -8.58
CA GLY A 211 -34.09 1.85 -9.49
C GLY A 211 -35.54 1.70 -9.01
N GLY A 212 -36.35 2.74 -9.21
CA GLY A 212 -37.78 2.73 -8.89
C GLY A 212 -38.57 1.86 -9.87
N ASN A 213 -39.69 1.32 -9.41
CA ASN A 213 -40.57 0.48 -10.22
C ASN A 213 -41.42 1.34 -11.18
N GLY A 214 -41.63 0.82 -12.40
CA GLY A 214 -42.51 1.41 -13.39
C GLY A 214 -43.98 1.13 -13.12
N GLY A 215 -44.84 2.04 -13.59
CA GLY A 215 -46.28 1.95 -13.45
C GLY A 215 -46.97 0.90 -14.30
N ASN A 216 -48.17 0.50 -13.87
CA ASN A 216 -49.02 -0.47 -14.56
C ASN A 216 -50.00 0.18 -15.56
N PHE A 217 -49.95 1.50 -15.75
CA PHE A 217 -50.89 2.20 -16.62
C PHE A 217 -50.68 1.87 -18.11
N GLY A 218 -51.77 1.68 -18.84
CA GLY A 218 -51.75 1.35 -20.27
C GLY A 218 -51.05 0.02 -20.54
N ASN A 219 -50.10 0.01 -21.46
CA ASN A 219 -49.33 -1.19 -21.79
C ASN A 219 -48.21 -1.49 -20.77
N GLY A 220 -48.05 -0.66 -19.73
CA GLY A 220 -46.94 -0.77 -18.79
C GLY A 220 -45.82 0.24 -19.03
N ARG A 221 -44.96 0.38 -18.01
CA ARG A 221 -43.88 1.36 -17.94
C ARG A 221 -42.59 0.71 -17.47
N ASN A 222 -41.46 1.25 -17.86
CA ASN A 222 -40.17 0.68 -17.53
C ASN A 222 -39.80 0.96 -16.07
N GLY A 223 -39.07 0.04 -15.45
CA GLY A 223 -38.38 0.31 -14.20
C GLY A 223 -37.17 1.20 -14.43
N GLY A 224 -36.83 2.02 -13.44
CA GLY A 224 -35.63 2.83 -13.44
C GLY A 224 -34.36 1.97 -13.30
N ARG A 225 -33.23 2.48 -13.78
CA ARG A 225 -31.93 1.81 -13.62
C ARG A 225 -31.46 1.89 -12.16
N GLY A 226 -30.74 0.89 -11.69
CA GLY A 226 -29.97 1.00 -10.46
C GLY A 226 -28.76 1.92 -10.65
N GLY A 227 -28.41 2.67 -9.61
CA GLY A 227 -27.23 3.53 -9.60
C GLY A 227 -25.95 2.75 -9.34
N ARG A 228 -24.81 3.32 -9.70
CA ARG A 228 -23.48 2.75 -9.50
C ARG A 228 -23.09 2.68 -8.02
N GLY A 229 -22.40 1.63 -7.61
CA GLY A 229 -21.75 1.52 -6.31
C GLY A 229 -20.46 2.33 -6.25
N GLY A 230 -20.19 2.98 -5.13
CA GLY A 230 -19.00 3.81 -4.96
C GLY A 230 -17.72 2.98 -4.90
N SER A 231 -16.61 3.57 -5.32
CA SER A 231 -15.26 3.00 -5.25
C SER A 231 -14.49 3.52 -4.04
N ALA A 232 -13.51 2.75 -3.57
CA ALA A 232 -12.67 3.10 -2.44
C ALA A 232 -11.18 3.06 -2.84
N TYR A 233 -10.45 4.16 -2.68
CA TYR A 233 -9.04 4.24 -3.08
C TYR A 233 -8.14 4.86 -1.99
N GLY A 234 -6.97 4.26 -1.76
CA GLY A 234 -5.93 4.85 -0.92
C GLY A 234 -6.28 4.81 0.57
N SER A 235 -6.57 3.65 1.15
CA SER A 235 -7.01 3.59 2.57
C SER A 235 -6.03 4.21 3.55
N GLY A 236 -4.72 4.11 3.29
CA GLY A 236 -3.71 4.89 3.99
C GLY A 236 -3.60 6.30 3.42
N LEU A 237 -3.28 6.42 2.14
CA LEU A 237 -3.09 7.70 1.46
C LEU A 237 -3.72 7.67 0.06
N TYR A 238 -4.53 8.67 -0.23
CA TYR A 238 -4.97 8.99 -1.59
C TYR A 238 -4.45 10.35 -2.01
N SER A 239 -3.90 10.46 -3.22
CA SER A 239 -3.46 11.75 -3.78
C SER A 239 -4.05 11.98 -5.18
N LEU A 240 -4.75 13.10 -5.35
CA LEU A 240 -5.23 13.61 -6.62
C LEU A 240 -4.28 14.74 -7.07
N GLY A 241 -3.30 14.40 -7.90
CA GLY A 241 -2.22 15.31 -8.31
C GLY A 241 -1.21 15.56 -7.18
N GLY A 242 -0.39 16.62 -7.35
CA GLY A 242 0.59 17.04 -6.37
C GLY A 242 1.86 16.18 -6.32
N SER A 243 2.62 16.31 -5.23
CA SER A 243 3.83 15.52 -4.99
C SER A 243 3.71 14.69 -3.72
N VAL A 244 4.04 13.41 -3.81
CA VAL A 244 4.05 12.49 -2.66
C VAL A 244 5.41 11.83 -2.56
N THR A 245 6.06 12.01 -1.41
CA THR A 245 7.33 11.34 -1.08
C THR A 245 7.19 10.54 0.20
N LEU A 246 7.46 9.24 0.10
CA LEU A 246 7.39 8.28 1.19
C LEU A 246 8.80 7.74 1.44
N SER A 247 9.38 8.04 2.60
CA SER A 247 10.73 7.61 2.97
C SER A 247 10.72 6.83 4.29
N GLY A 248 11.04 5.54 4.25
CA GLY A 248 11.05 4.70 5.44
C GLY A 248 9.67 4.53 6.08
N VAL A 249 8.59 4.59 5.30
CA VAL A 249 7.21 4.52 5.80
C VAL A 249 6.75 3.06 5.88
N TYR A 250 5.98 2.72 6.90
CA TYR A 250 5.37 1.41 7.06
C TYR A 250 3.85 1.48 6.89
N PHE A 251 3.35 0.98 5.75
CA PHE A 251 1.92 0.82 5.46
C PHE A 251 1.48 -0.60 5.81
N ALA A 252 0.67 -0.74 6.85
CA ALA A 252 0.29 -2.07 7.35
C ALA A 252 -1.22 -2.23 7.51
N THR A 253 -1.79 -3.31 6.98
CA THR A 253 -3.18 -3.72 7.25
C THR A 253 -4.23 -2.64 6.95
N ASN A 254 -3.98 -1.79 5.94
CA ASN A 254 -4.97 -0.82 5.48
C ASN A 254 -5.92 -1.50 4.48
N THR A 255 -7.22 -1.18 4.57
CA THR A 255 -8.28 -1.88 3.81
C THR A 255 -9.13 -0.89 3.03
N ALA A 256 -9.35 -1.16 1.74
CA ALA A 256 -10.28 -0.41 0.91
C ALA A 256 -11.29 -1.35 0.23
N ILE A 257 -12.57 -1.03 0.36
CA ILE A 257 -13.69 -1.87 -0.09
C ILE A 257 -14.62 -1.04 -0.98
N GLY A 258 -14.69 -1.41 -2.26
CA GLY A 258 -15.70 -0.92 -3.20
C GLY A 258 -17.09 -1.50 -2.90
N ALA A 259 -18.12 -0.83 -3.39
CA ALA A 259 -19.51 -1.14 -3.05
C ALA A 259 -20.28 -1.85 -4.17
N THR A 260 -21.42 -2.45 -3.82
CA THR A 260 -22.29 -3.08 -4.82
C THR A 260 -23.04 -2.02 -5.62
N GLY A 261 -23.27 -2.29 -6.91
CA GLY A 261 -24.23 -1.52 -7.70
C GLY A 261 -25.66 -1.69 -7.21
N GLY A 262 -26.52 -0.72 -7.49
CA GLY A 262 -27.94 -0.78 -7.23
C GLY A 262 -28.65 -1.77 -8.14
N GLN A 263 -29.69 -2.43 -7.65
CA GLN A 263 -30.55 -3.23 -8.51
C GLN A 263 -31.40 -2.32 -9.42
N GLY A 264 -31.78 -2.82 -10.59
CA GLY A 264 -32.82 -2.18 -11.39
C GLY A 264 -34.18 -2.16 -10.69
N GLY A 265 -35.06 -1.28 -11.15
CA GLY A 265 -36.47 -1.27 -10.80
C GLY A 265 -37.26 -2.25 -11.66
N THR A 266 -38.38 -2.75 -11.14
CA THR A 266 -39.25 -3.65 -11.92
C THR A 266 -40.05 -2.86 -12.95
N GLY A 267 -40.14 -3.34 -14.19
CA GLY A 267 -41.13 -2.83 -15.14
C GLY A 267 -42.55 -3.18 -14.70
N GLY A 268 -43.51 -2.31 -14.99
CA GLY A 268 -44.94 -2.54 -14.75
C GLY A 268 -45.70 -2.87 -16.03
N GLY A 269 -46.88 -3.47 -15.90
CA GLY A 269 -47.76 -3.86 -17.01
C GLY A 269 -47.18 -4.95 -17.94
N VAL A 270 -47.78 -5.10 -19.12
CA VAL A 270 -47.48 -6.22 -20.05
C VAL A 270 -46.26 -5.98 -20.94
N LEU A 271 -45.85 -4.72 -21.14
CA LEU A 271 -44.69 -4.33 -21.97
C LEU A 271 -43.57 -3.63 -21.18
N GLY A 272 -43.74 -3.38 -19.88
CA GLY A 272 -42.73 -2.67 -19.08
C GLY A 272 -41.48 -3.50 -18.88
N ARG A 273 -40.31 -2.91 -19.16
CA ARG A 273 -39.00 -3.56 -19.00
C ARG A 273 -38.39 -3.27 -17.64
N HIS A 274 -37.63 -4.23 -17.12
CA HIS A 274 -36.77 -4.01 -15.96
C HIS A 274 -35.69 -2.95 -16.26
N GLY A 275 -35.39 -2.12 -15.27
CA GLY A 275 -34.22 -1.26 -15.35
C GLY A 275 -32.93 -2.06 -15.24
N SER A 276 -31.83 -1.56 -15.81
CA SER A 276 -30.51 -2.20 -15.68
C SER A 276 -30.02 -2.17 -14.23
N THR A 277 -29.22 -3.16 -13.82
CA THR A 277 -28.40 -3.06 -12.62
C THR A 277 -27.33 -1.97 -12.78
N GLY A 278 -26.94 -1.36 -11.67
CA GLY A 278 -25.84 -0.39 -11.62
C GLY A 278 -24.49 -1.08 -11.57
N GLU A 279 -23.45 -0.37 -11.98
CA GLU A 279 -22.08 -0.86 -11.94
C GLU A 279 -21.57 -1.01 -10.50
N THR A 280 -20.61 -1.91 -10.29
CA THR A 280 -19.95 -2.11 -8.99
C THR A 280 -18.77 -1.18 -8.79
N GLY A 281 -18.52 -0.80 -7.55
CA GLY A 281 -17.34 -0.04 -7.17
C GLY A 281 -16.06 -0.88 -7.10
N HIS A 282 -14.92 -0.21 -7.22
CA HIS A 282 -13.60 -0.83 -7.13
C HIS A 282 -12.98 -0.63 -5.73
N GLY A 283 -12.06 -1.51 -5.35
CA GLY A 283 -11.19 -1.32 -4.18
C GLY A 283 -9.75 -1.11 -4.62
N GLY A 284 -9.11 -0.05 -4.13
CA GLY A 284 -7.72 0.32 -4.44
C GLY A 284 -6.77 0.28 -3.25
N GLY A 285 -5.48 0.42 -3.52
CA GLY A 285 -4.40 0.18 -2.55
C GLY A 285 -4.41 0.96 -1.24
N ALA A 286 -3.49 0.59 -0.35
CA ALA A 286 -3.13 1.41 0.80
C ALA A 286 -2.65 2.79 0.38
N VAL A 287 -1.91 2.88 -0.72
CA VAL A 287 -1.58 4.12 -1.39
C VAL A 287 -2.22 4.11 -2.78
N SER A 288 -2.92 5.18 -3.13
CA SER A 288 -3.45 5.38 -4.48
C SER A 288 -3.15 6.80 -4.93
N GLN A 289 -2.65 6.96 -6.16
CA GLN A 289 -2.33 8.29 -6.68
C GLN A 289 -2.77 8.43 -8.13
N SER A 290 -3.47 9.53 -8.42
CA SER A 290 -3.92 9.91 -9.75
C SER A 290 -3.31 11.25 -10.13
N GLY A 291 -2.35 11.23 -11.06
CA GLY A 291 -1.57 12.40 -11.46
C GLY A 291 -0.50 12.82 -10.43
N GLY A 292 0.34 13.77 -10.83
CA GLY A 292 1.47 14.22 -10.00
C GLY A 292 2.70 13.32 -10.12
N ALA A 293 3.49 13.20 -9.05
CA ALA A 293 4.61 12.27 -8.94
C ALA A 293 4.58 11.51 -7.60
N LEU A 294 4.89 10.21 -7.64
CA LEU A 294 4.97 9.33 -6.46
C LEU A 294 6.37 8.75 -6.30
N MET A 295 7.05 9.12 -5.22
CA MET A 295 8.36 8.58 -4.84
C MET A 295 8.26 7.74 -3.57
N VAL A 296 8.75 6.50 -3.63
CA VAL A 296 8.75 5.55 -2.52
C VAL A 296 10.15 5.02 -2.31
N GLU A 297 10.76 5.36 -1.18
CA GLU A 297 12.10 4.91 -0.80
C GLU A 297 12.07 4.21 0.56
N GLY A 298 12.75 3.07 0.67
CA GLY A 298 13.01 2.43 1.95
C GLY A 298 11.75 1.98 2.71
N SER A 299 10.60 1.90 2.05
CA SER A 299 9.29 1.75 2.68
C SER A 299 8.82 0.30 2.65
N VAL A 300 7.85 -0.03 3.50
CA VAL A 300 7.29 -1.39 3.61
C VAL A 300 5.77 -1.35 3.54
N PHE A 301 5.21 -2.19 2.67
CA PHE A 301 3.78 -2.39 2.47
C PHE A 301 3.45 -3.82 2.87
N GLU A 302 2.75 -3.99 3.98
CA GLU A 302 2.43 -5.30 4.56
C GLU A 302 0.94 -5.51 4.77
N GLY A 303 0.40 -6.60 4.25
CA GLY A 303 -0.94 -7.06 4.64
C GLY A 303 -2.06 -6.10 4.25
N ASN A 304 -1.83 -5.19 3.30
CA ASN A 304 -2.86 -4.26 2.84
C ASN A 304 -3.85 -4.98 1.92
N ARG A 305 -5.10 -4.53 1.92
CA ARG A 305 -6.20 -5.22 1.26
C ARG A 305 -7.03 -4.27 0.40
N ALA A 306 -7.26 -4.66 -0.84
CA ALA A 306 -8.12 -3.96 -1.80
C ALA A 306 -9.22 -4.92 -2.28
N VAL A 307 -10.49 -4.57 -2.12
CA VAL A 307 -11.64 -5.44 -2.42
C VAL A 307 -12.62 -4.73 -3.34
N GLY A 308 -12.91 -5.32 -4.50
CA GLY A 308 -13.99 -4.84 -5.38
C GLY A 308 -15.39 -5.18 -4.83
N GLY A 309 -16.37 -4.37 -5.20
CA GLY A 309 -17.77 -4.58 -4.79
C GLY A 309 -18.42 -5.77 -5.51
N ASN A 310 -19.39 -6.43 -4.88
CA ASN A 310 -20.10 -7.54 -5.52
C ASN A 310 -21.12 -7.04 -6.56
N GLY A 311 -21.32 -7.83 -7.61
CA GLY A 311 -22.33 -7.61 -8.63
C GLY A 311 -23.75 -7.74 -8.06
N ALA A 312 -24.64 -6.84 -8.47
CA ALA A 312 -26.06 -6.93 -8.19
C ALA A 312 -26.71 -8.11 -8.93
N THR A 313 -27.64 -8.79 -8.26
CA THR A 313 -28.48 -9.83 -8.87
C THR A 313 -29.41 -9.22 -9.92
N GLY A 314 -29.55 -9.89 -11.06
CA GLY A 314 -30.52 -9.54 -12.09
C GLY A 314 -31.96 -9.83 -11.64
N LEU A 315 -32.91 -8.99 -12.07
CA LEU A 315 -34.32 -9.20 -11.80
C LEU A 315 -34.89 -10.38 -12.60
N ALA A 316 -35.81 -11.13 -11.99
CA ALA A 316 -36.59 -12.14 -12.69
C ALA A 316 -37.50 -11.49 -13.74
N GLY A 317 -37.60 -12.10 -14.92
CA GLY A 317 -38.45 -11.66 -16.00
C GLY A 317 -39.93 -11.62 -15.62
N GLN A 318 -40.68 -10.73 -16.25
CA GLN A 318 -42.13 -10.64 -16.13
C GLN A 318 -42.78 -11.27 -17.36
N GLN A 319 -43.81 -12.09 -17.18
CA GLN A 319 -44.55 -12.71 -18.29
C GLN A 319 -43.62 -13.43 -19.30
N SER A 320 -43.58 -12.97 -20.55
CA SER A 320 -42.76 -13.55 -21.62
C SER A 320 -41.34 -12.97 -21.69
N PHE A 321 -40.97 -12.06 -20.77
CA PHE A 321 -39.63 -11.49 -20.72
C PHE A 321 -38.64 -12.47 -20.09
N GLU A 322 -37.44 -12.46 -20.65
CA GLU A 322 -36.28 -13.17 -20.10
C GLU A 322 -35.87 -12.59 -18.75
N GLY A 323 -35.18 -13.42 -17.97
CA GLY A 323 -34.49 -12.97 -16.78
C GLY A 323 -33.38 -11.99 -17.11
N GLN A 324 -33.19 -10.99 -16.26
CA GLN A 324 -32.12 -10.04 -16.44
C GLN A 324 -30.78 -10.66 -16.05
N ASN A 325 -29.71 -10.34 -16.78
CA ASN A 325 -28.36 -10.78 -16.42
C ASN A 325 -27.91 -10.20 -15.08
N GLY A 326 -27.10 -10.96 -14.35
CA GLY A 326 -26.42 -10.47 -13.17
C GLY A 326 -25.29 -9.51 -13.52
N GLN A 327 -25.03 -8.54 -12.65
CA GLN A 327 -23.95 -7.57 -12.85
C GLN A 327 -22.60 -8.21 -12.58
N SER A 328 -21.56 -7.82 -13.31
CA SER A 328 -20.19 -8.22 -12.99
C SER A 328 -19.72 -7.70 -11.63
N GLY A 329 -18.82 -8.42 -10.98
CA GLY A 329 -18.15 -7.96 -9.78
C GLY A 329 -17.11 -6.86 -10.06
N GLY A 330 -16.83 -6.05 -9.06
CA GLY A 330 -15.88 -4.95 -9.10
C GLY A 330 -14.43 -5.42 -8.95
N THR A 331 -13.50 -4.60 -9.43
CA THR A 331 -12.07 -4.93 -9.42
C THR A 331 -11.42 -4.65 -8.07
N GLY A 332 -10.55 -5.54 -7.60
CA GLY A 332 -9.54 -5.26 -6.58
C GLY A 332 -8.21 -4.90 -7.23
N VAL A 333 -7.67 -3.72 -6.95
CA VAL A 333 -6.45 -3.20 -7.60
C VAL A 333 -5.39 -2.75 -6.61
N GLY A 334 -4.13 -3.11 -6.88
CA GLY A 334 -2.98 -2.40 -6.31
C GLY A 334 -2.90 -2.42 -4.79
N ALA A 335 -3.20 -3.53 -4.10
CA ALA A 335 -3.46 -3.50 -2.65
C ALA A 335 -2.36 -2.83 -1.81
N GLY A 336 -1.09 -2.92 -2.20
CA GLY A 336 -0.04 -2.03 -1.70
C GLY A 336 -0.13 -0.62 -2.32
N ILE A 337 0.17 -0.51 -3.61
CA ILE A 337 0.10 0.75 -4.37
C ILE A 337 -0.74 0.57 -5.64
N TYR A 338 -1.66 1.50 -5.87
CA TYR A 338 -2.29 1.72 -7.17
C TYR A 338 -1.86 3.07 -7.76
N ALA A 339 -1.02 3.03 -8.78
CA ALA A 339 -0.46 4.23 -9.40
C ALA A 339 -1.10 4.52 -10.77
N LEU A 340 -1.80 5.65 -10.85
CA LEU A 340 -2.25 6.33 -12.08
C LEU A 340 -1.39 7.58 -12.29
N THR A 341 -0.07 7.39 -12.17
CA THR A 341 0.97 8.41 -12.22
C THR A 341 2.32 7.74 -12.46
N ASP A 342 3.35 8.52 -12.79
CA ASP A 342 4.72 8.03 -12.80
C ASP A 342 5.17 7.71 -11.37
N LEU A 343 5.69 6.48 -11.21
CA LEU A 343 6.02 5.88 -9.93
C LEU A 343 7.51 5.56 -9.87
N THR A 344 8.18 5.95 -8.79
CA THR A 344 9.53 5.46 -8.48
C THR A 344 9.53 4.73 -7.16
N ILE A 345 10.00 3.49 -7.16
CA ILE A 345 10.16 2.64 -5.98
C ILE A 345 11.64 2.25 -5.88
N GLN A 346 12.25 2.54 -4.74
CA GLN A 346 13.62 2.11 -4.44
C GLN A 346 13.70 1.48 -3.05
N ASN A 347 14.49 0.41 -2.91
CA ASN A 347 14.80 -0.20 -1.60
C ASN A 347 13.56 -0.54 -0.77
N SER A 348 12.44 -0.94 -1.38
CA SER A 348 11.18 -1.11 -0.67
C SER A 348 10.74 -2.58 -0.61
N ILE A 349 9.86 -2.91 0.34
CA ILE A 349 9.35 -4.27 0.54
C ILE A 349 7.82 -4.29 0.40
N PHE A 350 7.29 -5.22 -0.38
CA PHE A 350 5.85 -5.45 -0.57
C PHE A 350 5.52 -6.89 -0.22
N VAL A 351 4.83 -7.10 0.89
CA VAL A 351 4.60 -8.45 1.43
C VAL A 351 3.16 -8.68 1.86
N ARG A 352 2.58 -9.83 1.48
CA ARG A 352 1.23 -10.24 1.89
C ARG A 352 0.12 -9.23 1.57
N ASN A 353 0.31 -8.37 0.58
CA ASN A 353 -0.75 -7.49 0.11
C ASN A 353 -1.74 -8.30 -0.75
N SER A 354 -3.02 -8.02 -0.60
CA SER A 354 -4.11 -8.83 -1.16
C SER A 354 -5.11 -7.99 -1.95
N SER A 355 -5.17 -8.22 -3.27
CA SER A 355 -6.25 -7.70 -4.10
C SER A 355 -7.30 -8.78 -4.30
N VAL A 356 -8.57 -8.43 -4.11
CA VAL A 356 -9.71 -9.34 -4.22
C VAL A 356 -10.77 -8.74 -5.15
N GLY A 357 -11.15 -9.48 -6.18
CA GLY A 357 -12.27 -9.12 -7.04
C GLY A 357 -13.61 -9.43 -6.38
N GLY A 358 -14.62 -8.61 -6.63
CA GLY A 358 -15.98 -8.83 -6.14
C GLY A 358 -16.64 -10.02 -6.84
N VAL A 359 -17.58 -10.69 -6.18
CA VAL A 359 -18.33 -11.81 -6.80
C VAL A 359 -19.32 -11.26 -7.83
N GLY A 360 -19.49 -11.93 -8.96
CA GLY A 360 -20.52 -11.61 -9.96
C GLY A 360 -21.93 -11.87 -9.44
N GLY A 361 -22.87 -11.01 -9.81
CA GLY A 361 -24.28 -11.14 -9.43
C GLY A 361 -24.94 -12.33 -10.14
N ALA A 362 -25.89 -12.99 -9.48
CA ALA A 362 -26.66 -14.04 -10.15
C ALA A 362 -27.60 -13.46 -11.22
N GLY A 363 -27.87 -14.23 -12.28
CA GLY A 363 -28.90 -13.92 -13.26
C GLY A 363 -30.30 -14.14 -12.72
N GLY A 364 -31.25 -13.34 -13.18
CA GLY A 364 -32.67 -13.45 -12.85
C GLY A 364 -33.32 -14.65 -13.53
N ALA A 365 -34.36 -15.21 -12.94
CA ALA A 365 -35.14 -16.28 -13.58
C ALA A 365 -35.95 -15.75 -14.78
N GLY A 366 -36.25 -16.61 -15.76
CA GLY A 366 -37.19 -16.29 -16.85
C GLY A 366 -38.61 -16.05 -16.32
N GLY A 367 -39.37 -15.18 -16.99
CA GLY A 367 -40.77 -14.90 -16.67
C GLY A 367 -41.72 -16.10 -16.78
N PRO A 368 -42.79 -16.15 -15.97
CA PRO A 368 -43.57 -17.37 -15.73
C PRO A 368 -44.65 -17.63 -16.80
N THR A 369 -44.30 -17.81 -18.08
CA THR A 369 -45.26 -18.14 -19.15
C THR A 369 -45.22 -19.60 -19.59
N SER A 370 -46.35 -20.07 -20.13
CA SER A 370 -46.56 -21.47 -20.51
C SER A 370 -45.61 -21.94 -21.62
N PHE A 371 -45.28 -21.08 -22.59
CA PHE A 371 -44.31 -21.42 -23.64
C PHE A 371 -42.89 -21.42 -23.10
N GLY A 372 -42.57 -20.50 -22.19
CA GLY A 372 -41.28 -20.43 -21.50
C GLY A 372 -40.46 -19.22 -21.89
N SER A 373 -39.56 -18.82 -21.00
CA SER A 373 -38.58 -17.76 -21.24
C SER A 373 -37.24 -18.10 -20.60
N ASP A 374 -36.18 -17.55 -21.16
CA ASP A 374 -34.82 -17.86 -20.73
C ASP A 374 -34.49 -17.12 -19.43
N GLY A 375 -33.71 -17.76 -18.56
CA GLY A 375 -33.11 -17.10 -17.41
C GLY A 375 -31.92 -16.24 -17.85
N GLY A 376 -31.66 -15.16 -17.12
CA GLY A 376 -30.52 -14.28 -17.38
C GLY A 376 -29.20 -14.96 -17.04
N ASP A 377 -28.13 -14.56 -17.71
CA ASP A 377 -26.79 -15.04 -17.42
C ASP A 377 -26.28 -14.50 -16.07
N GLY A 378 -25.41 -15.26 -15.41
CA GLY A 378 -24.67 -14.80 -14.24
C GLY A 378 -23.60 -13.78 -14.61
N GLY A 379 -23.39 -12.79 -13.75
CA GLY A 379 -22.36 -11.77 -13.94
C GLY A 379 -20.95 -12.33 -13.82
N VAL A 380 -20.00 -11.76 -14.55
CA VAL A 380 -18.59 -12.14 -14.48
C VAL A 380 -18.03 -11.79 -13.09
N GLY A 381 -17.17 -12.65 -12.55
CA GLY A 381 -16.43 -12.32 -11.33
C GLY A 381 -15.49 -11.13 -11.53
N GLY A 382 -15.35 -10.30 -10.51
CA GLY A 382 -14.48 -9.12 -10.55
C GLY A 382 -13.00 -9.50 -10.69
N PRO A 383 -12.20 -8.74 -11.43
CA PRO A 383 -10.77 -9.02 -11.53
C PRO A 383 -10.00 -8.65 -10.25
N ALA A 384 -8.82 -9.26 -10.07
CA ALA A 384 -7.86 -8.91 -9.04
C ALA A 384 -6.48 -8.67 -9.67
N PHE A 385 -5.92 -7.47 -9.51
CA PHE A 385 -4.67 -7.10 -10.16
C PHE A 385 -3.67 -6.47 -9.17
N GLY A 386 -2.37 -6.74 -9.37
CA GLY A 386 -1.30 -6.00 -8.70
C GLY A 386 -1.37 -6.05 -7.17
N GLY A 387 -1.28 -7.23 -6.55
CA GLY A 387 -1.39 -7.35 -5.09
C GLY A 387 -0.40 -6.44 -4.36
N GLY A 388 0.88 -6.47 -4.77
CA GLY A 388 1.88 -5.49 -4.34
C GLY A 388 1.65 -4.13 -4.98
N VAL A 389 1.85 -4.04 -6.30
CA VAL A 389 1.78 -2.79 -7.07
C VAL A 389 0.99 -2.99 -8.35
N LEU A 390 0.12 -2.04 -8.66
CA LEU A 390 -0.48 -1.86 -9.98
C LEU A 390 -0.10 -0.51 -10.57
N VAL A 391 0.41 -0.50 -11.80
CA VAL A 391 0.70 0.71 -12.58
C VAL A 391 -0.29 0.81 -13.73
N GLY A 392 -1.12 1.84 -13.75
CA GLY A 392 -2.14 2.01 -14.77
C GLY A 392 -1.58 2.20 -16.18
N GLY A 393 -2.41 1.91 -17.18
CA GLY A 393 -2.05 2.14 -18.58
C GLY A 393 -1.70 3.60 -18.85
N GLY A 394 -0.66 3.83 -19.65
CA GLY A 394 -0.19 5.17 -20.00
C GLY A 394 0.83 5.79 -19.04
N PHE A 395 1.08 5.17 -17.89
CA PHE A 395 2.08 5.63 -16.91
C PHE A 395 3.33 4.74 -16.91
N ARG A 396 4.40 5.22 -16.30
CA ARG A 396 5.64 4.46 -16.13
C ARG A 396 5.97 4.21 -14.68
N ALA A 397 6.66 3.10 -14.41
CA ALA A 397 7.30 2.91 -13.13
C ALA A 397 8.78 2.57 -13.26
N THR A 398 9.57 3.06 -12.30
CA THR A 398 10.96 2.66 -12.09
C THR A 398 11.06 1.94 -10.76
N ILE A 399 11.32 0.64 -10.78
CA ILE A 399 11.36 -0.21 -9.58
C ILE A 399 12.76 -0.80 -9.42
N LEU A 400 13.48 -0.30 -8.42
CA LEU A 400 14.88 -0.63 -8.19
C LEU A 400 15.05 -1.27 -6.81
N ASN A 401 15.86 -2.32 -6.75
CA ASN A 401 16.35 -2.89 -5.50
C ASN A 401 15.23 -3.16 -4.48
N SER A 402 14.11 -3.71 -4.93
CA SER A 402 12.93 -3.91 -4.11
C SER A 402 12.58 -5.38 -3.98
N THR A 403 11.88 -5.76 -2.92
CA THR A 403 11.52 -7.15 -2.62
C THR A 403 10.02 -7.30 -2.50
N PHE A 404 9.44 -8.14 -3.35
CA PHE A 404 8.04 -8.51 -3.33
C PHE A 404 7.92 -9.97 -2.90
N HIS A 405 7.07 -10.24 -1.91
CA HIS A 405 6.95 -11.57 -1.31
C HIS A 405 5.51 -11.91 -0.92
N ASP A 406 5.02 -13.08 -1.34
CA ASP A 406 3.74 -13.63 -0.86
C ASP A 406 2.54 -12.67 -1.04
N ASN A 407 2.54 -11.87 -2.10
CA ASN A 407 1.37 -11.06 -2.45
C ASN A 407 0.32 -11.97 -3.12
N ILE A 408 -0.96 -11.69 -2.89
CA ILE A 408 -2.04 -12.62 -3.21
C ILE A 408 -3.10 -11.91 -4.06
N LEU A 409 -3.51 -12.57 -5.13
CA LEU A 409 -4.70 -12.20 -5.90
C LEU A 409 -5.78 -13.25 -5.67
N THR A 410 -7.01 -12.78 -5.43
CA THR A 410 -8.19 -13.63 -5.38
C THR A 410 -9.23 -13.05 -6.33
N PRO A 411 -9.32 -13.56 -7.57
CA PRO A 411 -10.36 -13.09 -8.48
C PRO A 411 -11.74 -13.44 -7.93
N GLY A 412 -12.73 -12.62 -8.27
CA GLY A 412 -14.11 -12.87 -7.89
C GLY A 412 -14.66 -14.10 -8.60
N LEU A 413 -15.53 -14.85 -7.92
CA LEU A 413 -16.31 -15.91 -8.55
C LEU A 413 -17.36 -15.28 -9.48
N GLY A 414 -17.67 -15.96 -10.59
CA GLY A 414 -18.83 -15.57 -11.40
C GLY A 414 -20.15 -15.91 -10.70
N GLY A 415 -21.20 -15.19 -11.09
CA GLY A 415 -22.56 -15.41 -10.60
C GLY A 415 -23.21 -16.63 -11.24
N ALA A 416 -24.19 -17.23 -10.57
CA ALA A 416 -24.98 -18.31 -11.16
C ALA A 416 -25.93 -17.76 -12.22
N GLY A 417 -26.12 -18.50 -13.32
CA GLY A 417 -27.17 -18.24 -14.29
C GLY A 417 -28.57 -18.49 -13.72
N GLY A 418 -29.52 -17.67 -14.12
CA GLY A 418 -30.92 -17.74 -13.71
C GLY A 418 -31.63 -18.95 -14.31
N ALA A 419 -32.65 -19.46 -13.62
CA ALA A 419 -33.47 -20.56 -14.14
C ALA A 419 -34.32 -20.10 -15.34
N GLY A 420 -34.44 -20.94 -16.37
CA GLY A 420 -35.47 -20.77 -17.40
C GLY A 420 -36.85 -21.18 -16.88
N SER A 421 -37.90 -20.87 -17.66
CA SER A 421 -39.28 -21.24 -17.35
C SER A 421 -39.98 -21.94 -18.53
N GLY A 422 -41.11 -22.59 -18.27
CA GLY A 422 -41.96 -23.21 -19.31
C GLY A 422 -41.29 -24.35 -20.09
N PHE A 423 -41.81 -24.65 -21.28
CA PHE A 423 -41.34 -25.78 -22.10
C PHE A 423 -40.07 -25.48 -22.88
N THR A 424 -39.86 -24.22 -23.30
CA THR A 424 -38.71 -23.84 -24.15
C THR A 424 -37.66 -23.00 -23.43
N GLY A 425 -37.93 -22.52 -22.22
CA GLY A 425 -37.02 -21.62 -21.51
C GLY A 425 -35.76 -22.33 -21.04
N ARG A 426 -34.62 -21.72 -21.33
CA ARG A 426 -33.28 -22.21 -21.00
C ARG A 426 -32.78 -21.54 -19.73
N ARG A 427 -31.98 -22.27 -18.95
CA ARG A 427 -31.20 -21.67 -17.88
C ARG A 427 -30.14 -20.75 -18.48
N GLY A 428 -29.93 -19.59 -17.86
CA GLY A 428 -28.79 -18.73 -18.16
C GLY A 428 -27.46 -19.42 -17.89
N SER A 429 -26.42 -18.94 -18.55
CA SER A 429 -25.04 -19.38 -18.34
C SER A 429 -24.52 -18.87 -17.00
N ASP A 430 -23.65 -19.64 -16.34
CA ASP A 430 -22.91 -19.11 -15.19
C ASP A 430 -21.87 -18.09 -15.67
N GLY A 431 -21.67 -17.04 -14.88
CA GLY A 431 -20.61 -16.08 -15.10
C GLY A 431 -19.24 -16.75 -14.95
N PRO A 432 -18.25 -16.39 -15.77
CA PRO A 432 -16.88 -16.86 -15.58
C PRO A 432 -16.24 -16.24 -14.32
N LEU A 433 -15.17 -16.89 -13.84
CA LEU A 433 -14.25 -16.35 -12.83
C LEU A 433 -13.61 -15.05 -13.34
N GLY A 434 -13.34 -14.11 -12.44
CA GLY A 434 -12.56 -12.92 -12.74
C GLY A 434 -11.10 -13.22 -13.09
N GLU A 435 -10.45 -12.26 -13.74
CA GLU A 435 -9.03 -12.37 -14.09
C GLU A 435 -8.13 -12.10 -12.88
N ALA A 436 -6.97 -12.76 -12.83
CA ALA A 436 -5.91 -12.46 -11.87
C ALA A 436 -4.55 -12.35 -12.56
N ALA A 437 -3.88 -11.21 -12.42
CA ALA A 437 -2.58 -10.95 -13.06
C ALA A 437 -1.62 -10.12 -12.20
N GLY A 438 -0.37 -10.55 -12.14
CA GLY A 438 0.76 -9.81 -11.55
C GLY A 438 0.60 -9.58 -10.06
N ALA A 439 0.60 -10.64 -9.26
CA ALA A 439 0.36 -10.55 -7.82
C ALA A 439 1.41 -9.71 -7.09
N ALA A 440 2.67 -9.73 -7.53
CA ALA A 440 3.67 -8.77 -7.02
C ALA A 440 3.58 -7.44 -7.76
N LEU A 441 3.65 -7.48 -9.10
CA LEU A 441 3.59 -6.31 -9.96
C LEU A 441 2.73 -6.60 -11.19
N TYR A 442 1.70 -5.78 -11.39
CA TYR A 442 0.98 -5.70 -12.65
C TYR A 442 1.16 -4.32 -13.28
N SER A 443 1.66 -4.27 -14.51
CA SER A 443 1.96 -3.01 -15.17
C SER A 443 1.49 -3.00 -16.62
N PRO A 444 0.23 -2.65 -16.92
CA PRO A 444 -0.17 -2.29 -18.28
C PRO A 444 0.68 -1.16 -18.90
N GLY A 445 1.13 -0.20 -18.08
CA GLY A 445 2.13 0.79 -18.45
C GLY A 445 3.55 0.22 -18.54
N LEU A 446 4.52 0.95 -19.10
CA LEU A 446 5.91 0.49 -19.17
C LEU A 446 6.57 0.60 -17.79
N SER A 447 7.01 -0.53 -17.22
CA SER A 447 7.79 -0.56 -15.97
C SER A 447 9.22 -0.99 -16.21
N ASP A 448 10.17 -0.11 -15.89
CA ASP A 448 11.60 -0.40 -15.83
C ASP A 448 11.91 -1.03 -14.46
N VAL A 449 12.44 -2.25 -14.48
CA VAL A 449 12.70 -3.01 -13.25
C VAL A 449 14.15 -3.45 -13.23
N ALA A 450 14.86 -3.21 -12.13
CA ALA A 450 16.22 -3.68 -11.93
C ALA A 450 16.48 -4.14 -10.50
N ASN A 451 17.43 -5.06 -10.35
CA ASN A 451 17.97 -5.50 -9.07
C ASN A 451 16.90 -5.93 -8.04
N SER A 452 15.73 -6.38 -8.47
CA SER A 452 14.56 -6.61 -7.60
C SER A 452 14.24 -8.11 -7.47
N ILE A 453 13.54 -8.47 -6.40
CA ILE A 453 13.13 -9.85 -6.12
C ILE A 453 11.61 -9.93 -6.15
N PHE A 454 11.07 -10.91 -6.87
CA PHE A 454 9.65 -11.23 -6.93
C PHE A 454 9.42 -12.69 -6.54
N ALA A 455 8.87 -12.91 -5.35
CA ALA A 455 8.90 -14.22 -4.71
C ALA A 455 7.54 -14.68 -4.21
N PHE A 456 7.18 -15.93 -4.52
CA PHE A 456 6.09 -16.68 -3.89
C PHE A 456 4.72 -16.00 -3.93
N SER A 457 4.47 -15.11 -4.90
CA SER A 457 3.15 -14.49 -5.05
C SER A 457 2.18 -15.46 -5.72
N ARG A 458 0.88 -15.35 -5.41
CA ARG A 458 -0.14 -16.35 -5.76
C ARG A 458 -1.35 -15.73 -6.46
N GLY A 459 -2.06 -16.55 -7.24
CA GLY A 459 -3.32 -16.18 -7.91
C GLY A 459 -3.15 -15.66 -9.34
N GLY A 460 -2.08 -14.94 -9.66
CA GLY A 460 -1.84 -14.38 -11.01
C GLY A 460 -0.37 -14.27 -11.41
N GLY A 461 0.49 -15.14 -10.83
CA GLY A 461 1.94 -15.08 -11.01
C GLY A 461 2.61 -13.90 -10.31
N ASN A 462 3.93 -13.87 -10.28
CA ASN A 462 4.69 -12.74 -9.72
C ASN A 462 4.52 -11.47 -10.56
N LEU A 463 4.70 -11.56 -11.88
CA LEU A 463 4.83 -10.42 -12.77
C LEU A 463 3.84 -10.55 -13.95
N ALA A 464 3.25 -9.43 -14.38
CA ALA A 464 2.46 -9.36 -15.60
C ALA A 464 2.40 -7.92 -16.17
N GLY A 465 2.20 -7.81 -17.48
CA GLY A 465 2.10 -6.53 -18.19
C GLY A 465 3.35 -6.19 -19.02
N ASN A 466 3.60 -4.91 -19.26
CA ASN A 466 4.73 -4.39 -20.02
C ASN A 466 5.90 -4.05 -19.10
N ILE A 467 6.77 -5.04 -18.88
CA ILE A 467 7.93 -4.91 -18.00
C ILE A 467 9.21 -4.97 -18.83
N ASN A 468 10.03 -3.93 -18.68
CA ASN A 468 11.38 -3.88 -19.20
C ASN A 468 12.37 -4.32 -18.11
N ASP A 469 12.94 -5.52 -18.30
CA ASP A 469 13.94 -6.07 -17.41
C ASP A 469 15.32 -5.45 -17.70
N LEU A 470 15.71 -4.48 -16.87
CA LEU A 470 17.02 -3.83 -16.95
C LEU A 470 18.16 -4.70 -16.37
N GLY A 471 17.83 -5.80 -15.71
CA GLY A 471 18.77 -6.80 -15.19
C GLY A 471 18.86 -6.87 -13.66
N GLY A 472 19.50 -7.94 -13.18
CA GLY A 472 19.66 -8.26 -11.77
C GLY A 472 18.37 -8.68 -11.07
N ASN A 473 17.31 -9.00 -11.81
CA ASN A 473 16.01 -9.35 -11.22
C ASN A 473 15.88 -10.85 -10.95
N LEU A 474 15.16 -11.23 -9.89
CA LEU A 474 14.87 -12.63 -9.58
C LEU A 474 13.38 -12.86 -9.50
N SER A 475 12.89 -13.93 -10.15
CA SER A 475 11.53 -14.43 -9.98
C SER A 475 11.53 -15.89 -9.56
N THR A 476 10.61 -16.24 -8.65
CA THR A 476 10.38 -17.64 -8.23
C THR A 476 9.57 -18.47 -9.22
N ASP A 477 8.91 -17.83 -10.19
CA ASP A 477 8.03 -18.49 -11.16
C ASP A 477 8.37 -18.10 -12.61
N ARG A 478 7.58 -18.61 -13.56
CA ARG A 478 7.69 -18.32 -15.00
C ARG A 478 6.54 -17.43 -15.49
N SER A 479 5.98 -16.58 -14.61
CA SER A 479 4.89 -15.67 -14.99
C SER A 479 5.33 -14.60 -15.99
N TYR A 480 6.64 -14.31 -16.02
CA TYR A 480 7.24 -13.36 -16.95
C TYR A 480 8.68 -13.78 -17.28
N ASP A 481 9.08 -13.59 -18.53
CA ASP A 481 10.41 -13.95 -19.00
C ASP A 481 11.40 -12.79 -18.74
N LEU A 482 12.34 -12.99 -17.82
CA LEU A 482 13.36 -12.00 -17.45
C LEU A 482 14.61 -12.15 -18.34
N HIS A 483 14.77 -11.25 -19.31
CA HIS A 483 15.88 -11.32 -20.29
C HIS A 483 17.08 -10.41 -19.96
N GLY A 484 16.99 -9.63 -18.90
CA GLY A 484 18.00 -8.67 -18.48
C GLY A 484 19.28 -9.34 -17.98
N PRO A 485 20.44 -8.65 -18.05
CA PRO A 485 21.70 -9.20 -17.58
C PRO A 485 21.64 -9.53 -16.09
N ASN A 486 22.21 -10.67 -15.69
CA ASN A 486 22.18 -11.21 -14.31
C ASN A 486 20.78 -11.53 -13.73
N SER A 487 19.70 -11.33 -14.49
CA SER A 487 18.37 -11.77 -14.09
C SER A 487 18.27 -13.30 -14.11
N ALA A 488 17.39 -13.89 -13.29
CA ALA A 488 17.12 -15.32 -13.32
C ALA A 488 15.71 -15.67 -12.84
N TYR A 489 15.17 -16.73 -13.46
CA TYR A 489 13.86 -17.30 -13.18
C TYR A 489 13.78 -18.72 -13.80
N PRO A 490 13.01 -19.64 -13.20
CA PRO A 490 12.55 -19.60 -11.83
C PRO A 490 13.71 -19.88 -10.86
N ILE A 491 13.84 -19.09 -9.80
CA ILE A 491 14.88 -19.27 -8.78
C ILE A 491 14.36 -18.86 -7.40
N ASP A 492 14.67 -19.67 -6.38
CA ASP A 492 14.36 -19.31 -5.00
C ASP A 492 15.39 -18.29 -4.48
N PRO A 493 14.98 -17.05 -4.15
CA PRO A 493 15.87 -16.03 -3.61
C PRO A 493 16.35 -16.32 -2.17
N ARG A 494 15.82 -17.34 -1.49
CA ARG A 494 16.22 -17.76 -0.13
C ARG A 494 16.14 -16.61 0.88
N LEU A 495 14.94 -16.03 0.96
CA LEU A 495 14.62 -14.93 1.87
C LEU A 495 14.50 -15.45 3.31
N LEU A 496 14.87 -14.62 4.27
CA LEU A 496 14.55 -14.82 5.69
C LEU A 496 13.14 -14.29 5.99
N PRO A 497 12.48 -14.78 7.05
CA PRO A 497 11.20 -14.25 7.48
C PRO A 497 11.23 -12.74 7.73
N LEU A 498 10.08 -12.11 7.53
CA LEU A 498 9.87 -10.69 7.86
C LEU A 498 10.05 -10.49 9.37
N ARG A 499 10.91 -9.55 9.80
CA ARG A 499 11.17 -9.28 11.22
C ARG A 499 11.39 -7.80 11.52
N PHE A 500 10.98 -7.34 12.70
CA PHE A 500 11.37 -6.02 13.20
C PHE A 500 12.83 -6.03 13.66
N ILE A 501 13.49 -4.89 13.58
CA ILE A 501 14.82 -4.64 14.17
C ILE A 501 14.78 -3.34 14.95
N THR A 502 15.71 -3.16 15.89
CA THR A 502 15.75 -2.00 16.80
C THR A 502 15.99 -0.67 16.09
N SER A 503 16.68 -0.67 14.95
CA SER A 503 17.10 0.54 14.25
C SER A 503 16.04 1.16 13.33
N ARG A 504 14.84 0.58 13.22
CA ARG A 504 13.78 1.05 12.31
C ARG A 504 12.40 0.57 12.70
N PHE A 505 11.39 1.37 12.34
CA PHE A 505 9.99 1.11 12.69
C PHE A 505 9.25 0.20 11.70
N ALA A 506 9.81 0.01 10.50
CA ALA A 506 9.30 -0.93 9.53
C ALA A 506 10.06 -2.27 9.65
N PRO A 507 9.41 -3.42 9.45
CA PRO A 507 10.13 -4.69 9.46
C PRO A 507 11.04 -4.83 8.23
N ILE A 508 11.96 -5.79 8.26
CA ILE A 508 12.87 -6.12 7.15
C ILE A 508 12.70 -7.56 6.71
N MET A 509 13.07 -7.81 5.46
CA MET A 509 13.19 -9.14 4.89
C MET A 509 14.64 -9.37 4.52
N GLY A 510 15.33 -10.22 5.30
CA GLY A 510 16.75 -10.51 5.09
C GLY A 510 16.99 -11.53 4.00
N LEU A 511 18.27 -11.75 3.68
CA LEU A 511 18.73 -12.83 2.81
C LEU A 511 19.44 -13.91 3.64
N ARG A 512 19.30 -15.17 3.23
CA ARG A 512 20.18 -16.23 3.72
C ARG A 512 21.59 -16.05 3.15
N ALA A 513 22.59 -16.56 3.87
CA ALA A 513 24.00 -16.46 3.47
C ALA A 513 24.31 -17.19 2.15
N ASP A 514 23.49 -18.17 1.79
CA ASP A 514 23.58 -18.95 0.55
C ASP A 514 22.56 -18.49 -0.51
N SER A 515 22.05 -17.26 -0.38
CA SER A 515 21.07 -16.72 -1.31
C SER A 515 21.66 -16.48 -2.70
N PRO A 516 20.97 -16.90 -3.79
CA PRO A 516 21.41 -16.59 -5.13
C PRO A 516 21.25 -15.12 -5.49
N ALA A 517 20.60 -14.30 -4.65
CA ALA A 517 20.51 -12.85 -4.84
C ALA A 517 21.83 -12.13 -4.60
N LEU A 518 22.75 -12.73 -3.82
CA LEU A 518 24.04 -12.14 -3.50
C LEU A 518 24.89 -11.97 -4.76
N GLY A 519 25.48 -10.79 -4.96
CA GLY A 519 26.38 -10.50 -6.09
C GLY A 519 25.69 -10.31 -7.44
N ARG A 520 24.35 -10.33 -7.50
CA ARG A 520 23.61 -10.23 -8.77
C ARG A 520 23.23 -8.82 -9.17
N ALA A 521 23.15 -7.89 -8.22
CA ALA A 521 22.71 -6.55 -8.53
C ALA A 521 23.72 -5.86 -9.45
N LEU A 522 23.21 -5.24 -10.51
CA LEU A 522 23.97 -4.41 -11.41
C LEU A 522 24.34 -3.10 -10.70
N PRO A 523 25.63 -2.73 -10.65
CA PRO A 523 26.10 -1.55 -9.91
C PRO A 523 25.43 -0.25 -10.35
N GLN A 524 25.14 -0.09 -11.65
CA GLN A 524 24.54 1.14 -12.20
C GLN A 524 23.12 1.43 -11.69
N TYR A 525 22.43 0.42 -11.15
CA TYR A 525 21.09 0.56 -10.60
C TYR A 525 21.08 0.36 -9.08
N ALA A 526 22.21 0.00 -8.47
CA ALA A 526 22.30 -0.29 -7.05
C ALA A 526 22.49 1.02 -6.25
N PRO A 527 21.59 1.35 -5.30
CA PRO A 527 21.79 2.50 -4.44
C PRO A 527 22.94 2.25 -3.46
N ALA A 528 23.54 3.32 -2.95
CA ALA A 528 24.66 3.23 -2.02
C ALA A 528 24.29 2.48 -0.72
N LEU A 529 23.03 2.63 -0.28
CA LEU A 529 22.51 2.06 0.96
C LEU A 529 21.40 1.04 0.69
N ASP A 530 21.28 0.05 1.57
CA ASP A 530 20.14 -0.87 1.62
C ASP A 530 18.98 -0.27 2.44
N ILE A 531 17.91 -1.04 2.61
CA ILE A 531 16.72 -0.58 3.34
C ILE A 531 16.99 -0.22 4.82
N ARG A 532 18.09 -0.66 5.43
CA ARG A 532 18.46 -0.30 6.80
C ARG A 532 19.30 0.98 6.85
N GLY A 533 19.62 1.56 5.70
CA GLY A 533 20.61 2.62 5.60
C GLY A 533 22.05 2.11 5.69
N LEU A 534 22.30 0.81 5.50
CA LEU A 534 23.65 0.24 5.54
C LEU A 534 24.26 0.14 4.13
N PRO A 535 25.59 0.33 3.96
CA PRO A 535 26.23 0.27 2.65
C PRO A 535 26.05 -1.06 1.93
N ARG A 536 25.87 -1.03 0.60
CA ARG A 536 25.76 -2.25 -0.23
C ARG A 536 27.08 -2.91 -0.60
N GLY A 537 28.17 -2.15 -0.71
CA GLY A 537 29.49 -2.65 -1.11
C GLY A 537 29.59 -3.14 -2.57
N ALA A 538 30.76 -3.63 -2.96
CA ALA A 538 30.97 -4.26 -4.27
C ALA A 538 30.32 -5.67 -4.28
N GLY A 539 29.55 -6.00 -5.33
CA GLY A 539 28.78 -7.24 -5.39
C GLY A 539 27.45 -7.17 -4.64
N ALA A 540 26.73 -6.06 -4.79
CA ALA A 540 25.43 -5.84 -4.17
C ALA A 540 24.43 -6.97 -4.50
N ALA A 541 23.54 -7.24 -3.57
CA ALA A 541 22.49 -8.23 -3.70
C ALA A 541 21.25 -7.63 -4.38
N SER A 542 20.53 -8.45 -5.14
CA SER A 542 19.18 -8.09 -5.58
C SER A 542 18.23 -8.02 -4.38
N GLY A 543 17.19 -7.19 -4.48
CA GLY A 543 16.21 -6.92 -3.43
C GLY A 543 16.59 -5.73 -2.55
N ALA A 544 15.73 -5.44 -1.57
CA ALA A 544 15.84 -4.28 -0.67
C ALA A 544 16.92 -4.42 0.41
N TYR A 545 17.35 -5.64 0.70
CA TYR A 545 18.28 -5.95 1.76
C TYR A 545 19.63 -6.40 1.19
N GLN A 546 20.71 -5.89 1.77
CA GLN A 546 22.06 -6.39 1.52
C GLN A 546 22.48 -7.29 2.67
N LEU A 547 23.00 -8.49 2.41
CA LEU A 547 23.69 -9.23 3.48
C LEU A 547 24.94 -8.43 3.90
N PRO A 548 25.09 -8.03 5.18
CA PRO A 548 26.26 -7.33 5.64
C PRO A 548 27.52 -8.07 5.21
N ALA A 549 28.56 -7.32 4.82
CA ALA A 549 29.86 -7.93 4.58
C ALA A 549 30.24 -8.74 5.83
N GLN A 550 30.38 -10.06 5.67
CA GLN A 550 30.84 -10.90 6.75
C GLN A 550 32.22 -10.36 7.16
N PRO A 551 32.46 -10.08 8.45
CA PRO A 551 33.75 -9.58 8.89
C PRO A 551 34.80 -10.63 8.51
N VAL A 552 35.72 -10.25 7.62
CA VAL A 552 36.83 -11.13 7.26
C VAL A 552 37.76 -11.16 8.46
N LEU A 553 37.68 -12.22 9.25
CA LEU A 553 38.61 -12.51 10.33
C LEU A 553 40.00 -12.66 9.72
N ARG A 554 40.91 -11.74 10.02
CA ARG A 554 42.32 -11.90 9.68
C ARG A 554 43.03 -12.53 10.86
N ILE A 555 43.66 -13.66 10.61
CA ILE A 555 44.47 -14.37 11.59
C ILE A 555 45.93 -14.13 11.22
N SER A 556 46.72 -13.57 12.13
CA SER A 556 48.17 -13.46 11.98
C SER A 556 48.89 -14.11 13.15
N ARG A 557 49.98 -14.82 12.85
CA ARG A 557 50.88 -15.34 13.88
C ARG A 557 51.85 -14.22 14.27
N ILE A 558 51.99 -13.99 15.56
CA ILE A 558 53.02 -13.09 16.09
C ILE A 558 54.06 -13.94 16.79
N ALA A 559 55.27 -13.95 16.24
CA ALA A 559 56.43 -14.49 16.92
C ALA A 559 56.85 -13.47 17.99
N SER A 560 56.46 -13.70 19.24
CA SER A 560 57.05 -13.05 20.41
C SER A 560 58.21 -13.90 20.91
N THR A 561 59.22 -13.27 21.50
CA THR A 561 60.46 -13.92 21.94
C THR A 561 60.25 -15.02 22.99
N ASN A 562 59.08 -15.11 23.66
CA ASN A 562 58.81 -16.14 24.67
C ASN A 562 57.38 -16.75 24.66
N THR A 563 56.47 -16.34 23.76
CA THR A 563 55.12 -16.94 23.65
C THR A 563 54.61 -16.88 22.21
N ASN A 564 54.21 -18.02 21.64
CA ASN A 564 53.44 -18.01 20.39
C ASN A 564 52.07 -17.35 20.67
N VAL A 565 51.74 -16.27 19.97
CA VAL A 565 50.44 -15.60 20.08
C VAL A 565 49.77 -15.64 18.72
N VAL A 566 48.49 -15.99 18.71
CA VAL A 566 47.61 -15.84 17.54
C VAL A 566 46.88 -14.52 17.69
N ARG A 567 47.10 -13.59 16.77
CA ARG A 567 46.37 -12.33 16.71
C ARG A 567 45.16 -12.49 15.80
N LEU A 568 43.98 -12.29 16.37
CA LEU A 568 42.73 -12.18 15.63
C LEU A 568 42.44 -10.71 15.40
N ILE A 569 42.31 -10.32 14.15
CA ILE A 569 41.89 -8.97 13.73
C ILE A 569 40.48 -9.10 13.16
N VAL A 570 39.51 -8.56 13.89
CA VAL A 570 38.10 -8.58 13.53
C VAL A 570 37.68 -7.18 13.08
N PRO A 571 37.36 -6.97 11.80
CA PRO A 571 36.80 -5.70 11.35
C PRO A 571 35.48 -5.42 12.05
N ILE A 572 35.31 -4.22 12.59
CA ILE A 572 34.06 -3.81 13.26
C ILE A 572 33.13 -3.25 12.20
N THR A 573 32.18 -4.10 11.79
CA THR A 573 31.14 -3.77 10.79
C THR A 573 29.86 -3.23 11.41
N SER A 574 29.71 -3.34 12.72
CA SER A 574 28.62 -2.77 13.53
C SER A 574 29.13 -2.44 14.94
N PRO A 575 28.60 -1.41 15.65
CA PRO A 575 28.96 -1.12 17.04
C PRO A 575 28.71 -2.28 18.01
N GLU A 576 27.86 -3.22 17.62
CA GLU A 576 27.49 -4.40 18.39
C GLU A 576 28.29 -5.66 18.00
N THR A 577 29.32 -5.54 17.15
CA THR A 577 30.18 -6.67 16.79
C THR A 577 30.86 -7.24 18.05
N ARG A 578 30.71 -8.55 18.30
CA ARG A 578 31.29 -9.24 19.45
C ARG A 578 32.10 -10.45 19.00
N VAL A 579 33.12 -10.80 19.77
CA VAL A 579 33.83 -12.08 19.58
C VAL A 579 33.56 -12.96 20.77
N GLU A 580 33.14 -14.18 20.50
CA GLU A 580 33.00 -15.23 21.49
C GLU A 580 33.96 -16.37 21.18
N SER A 581 34.39 -17.08 22.21
CA SER A 581 35.19 -18.29 22.06
C SER A 581 34.61 -19.49 22.82
N THR A 582 34.95 -20.69 22.36
CA THR A 582 34.62 -21.94 23.04
C THR A 582 35.72 -22.98 22.83
N THR A 583 35.87 -23.91 23.76
CA THR A 583 36.71 -25.10 23.57
C THR A 583 35.91 -26.32 23.11
N ASN A 584 34.58 -26.21 23.02
CA ASN A 584 33.67 -27.28 22.64
C ASN A 584 32.62 -26.77 21.64
N ILE A 585 32.94 -26.86 20.34
CA ILE A 585 32.06 -26.39 19.25
C ILE A 585 30.72 -27.15 19.20
N VAL A 586 30.66 -28.35 19.78
CA VAL A 586 29.47 -29.22 19.74
C VAL A 586 28.41 -28.76 20.75
N ASN A 587 28.78 -27.99 21.78
CA ASN A 587 27.85 -27.41 22.72
C ASN A 587 27.52 -25.95 22.35
N PRO A 588 26.31 -25.66 21.79
CA PRO A 588 25.95 -24.33 21.32
C PRO A 588 25.78 -23.29 22.45
N PHE A 589 25.76 -23.72 23.73
CA PHE A 589 25.65 -22.84 24.89
C PHE A 589 27.00 -22.58 25.59
N ALA A 590 28.08 -23.25 25.18
CA ALA A 590 29.39 -23.12 25.81
C ALA A 590 30.26 -21.98 25.22
N TRP A 591 29.65 -20.89 24.77
CA TRP A 591 30.36 -19.74 24.21
C TRP A 591 30.59 -18.67 25.27
N THR A 592 31.82 -18.19 25.38
CA THR A 592 32.22 -17.15 26.33
C THR A 592 32.57 -15.88 25.58
N LEU A 593 32.02 -14.75 26.01
CA LEU A 593 32.32 -13.44 25.44
C LEU A 593 33.79 -13.05 25.71
N ARG A 594 34.53 -12.73 24.64
CA ARG A 594 35.95 -12.30 24.70
C ARG A 594 36.13 -10.80 24.59
N THR A 595 35.08 -10.06 24.26
CA THR A 595 35.13 -8.62 23.95
C THR A 595 34.09 -7.87 24.77
N ASN A 596 34.54 -6.91 25.58
CA ASN A 596 33.66 -6.13 26.47
C ASN A 596 33.57 -4.64 26.08
N VAL A 597 33.87 -4.30 24.82
CA VAL A 597 34.00 -2.89 24.40
C VAL A 597 33.11 -2.59 23.20
N VAL A 598 32.28 -1.56 23.33
CA VAL A 598 31.58 -0.90 22.22
C VAL A 598 32.64 -0.07 21.47
N GLN A 599 32.98 -0.46 20.24
CA GLN A 599 33.97 0.23 19.41
C GLN A 599 33.32 0.80 18.15
N GLN A 600 33.90 1.86 17.59
CA GLN A 600 33.36 2.54 16.42
C GLN A 600 33.47 1.69 15.15
N THR A 601 32.39 1.67 14.35
CA THR A 601 32.36 1.08 13.01
C THR A 601 33.53 1.57 12.16
N GLY A 602 34.23 0.67 11.47
CA GLY A 602 35.40 0.98 10.65
C GLY A 602 36.75 0.78 11.34
N THR A 603 36.76 0.45 12.63
CA THR A 603 37.98 0.02 13.35
C THR A 603 38.13 -1.51 13.30
N SER A 604 39.19 -2.06 13.91
CA SER A 604 39.37 -3.51 14.06
C SER A 604 39.59 -3.86 15.52
N LEU A 605 38.85 -4.85 16.00
CA LEU A 605 39.11 -5.47 17.29
C LEU A 605 40.30 -6.41 17.16
N VAL A 606 41.30 -6.21 18.02
CA VAL A 606 42.51 -7.03 18.08
C VAL A 606 42.44 -7.89 19.34
N LEU A 607 42.36 -9.21 19.17
CA LEU A 607 42.44 -10.17 20.25
C LEU A 607 43.75 -10.95 20.13
N ASP A 608 44.61 -10.82 21.12
CA ASP A 608 45.82 -11.61 21.25
C ASP A 608 45.51 -12.87 22.07
N VAL A 609 45.54 -14.03 21.41
CA VAL A 609 45.22 -15.32 22.00
C VAL A 609 46.52 -16.08 22.27
N PRO A 610 46.82 -16.47 23.52
CA PRO A 610 47.97 -17.31 23.81
C PRO A 610 47.86 -18.65 23.07
N ALA A 611 48.93 -19.07 22.37
CA ALA A 611 48.98 -20.42 21.84
C ALA A 611 49.08 -21.40 23.01
N THR A 612 47.98 -22.11 23.27
CA THR A 612 47.94 -23.23 24.22
C THR A 612 47.84 -24.54 23.44
N ASN A 613 48.09 -25.68 24.09
CA ASN A 613 47.92 -27.01 23.48
C ASN A 613 46.44 -27.41 23.28
N ARG A 614 45.48 -26.49 23.45
CA ARG A 614 44.04 -26.75 23.34
C ARG A 614 43.49 -26.08 22.09
N MET A 615 42.64 -26.79 21.34
CA MET A 615 41.85 -26.17 20.28
C MET A 615 40.82 -25.23 20.91
N GLU A 616 40.83 -23.98 20.44
CA GLU A 616 39.84 -22.96 20.78
C GLU A 616 39.18 -22.50 19.48
N PHE A 617 37.85 -22.43 19.48
CA PHE A 617 37.04 -21.97 18.37
C PHE A 617 36.58 -20.55 18.66
N PHE A 618 36.51 -19.72 17.61
CA PHE A 618 36.08 -18.33 17.70
C PHE A 618 34.91 -18.10 16.76
N ARG A 619 33.94 -17.29 17.18
CA ARG A 619 32.89 -16.77 16.29
C ARG A 619 32.78 -15.27 16.45
N VAL A 620 32.53 -14.61 15.34
CA VAL A 620 32.17 -13.19 15.33
C VAL A 620 30.66 -13.10 15.25
N ILE A 621 30.06 -12.38 16.19
CA ILE A 621 28.63 -12.08 16.21
C ILE A 621 28.47 -10.69 15.63
N VAL A 622 27.66 -10.59 14.58
CA VAL A 622 27.20 -9.33 13.97
C VAL A 622 25.66 -9.37 13.96
N PRO A 623 24.96 -8.31 14.38
CA PRO A 623 23.49 -8.31 14.48
C PRO A 623 22.73 -8.42 13.15
#